data_AF-A0A259IN73-F1
#
_entry.id   AF-A0A259IN73-F1
#
_cell.length_a   1.000
_cell.length_b   1.000
_cell.length_c   1.000
_cell.angle_alpha   90.00
_cell.angle_beta   90.00
_cell.angle_gamma   90.00
#
_symmetry.space_group_name_H-M   'P 1'
#
loop_
_entity.id
_entity.type
_entity.pdbx_description
1 polymer ?
#
loop_
_entity_poly.entity_id
_entity_poly.type
_entity_poly.pdbx_seq_one_letter_code
_entity_poly.pdbx_strand_id
1 'polypeptide(L)' 'MLHERAPQAPKLINTCYSLVAPDYGISIAGVYHPSAGLLTEVEGAGGVSSLGAPRAQRVLEATYAGAWFDTITHEVFA' A
#
# COMPACT_ATOMS: atom_id res chain seq x y z
N MET A 1 8.50 -23.90 -15.01
CA MET A 1 8.74 -22.57 -15.63
C MET A 1 8.28 -22.65 -17.09
N LEU A 2 7.43 -21.74 -17.56
CA LEU A 2 6.86 -21.81 -18.93
C LEU A 2 7.92 -21.65 -20.05
N HIS A 3 9.09 -21.08 -19.73
CA HIS A 3 10.19 -20.84 -20.69
C HIS A 3 11.58 -21.13 -20.10
N GLU A 4 11.70 -21.97 -19.06
CA GLU A 4 12.98 -22.37 -18.45
C GLU A 4 13.91 -21.23 -17.95
N ARG A 5 13.44 -19.99 -17.94
CA ARG A 5 14.16 -18.83 -17.39
C ARG A 5 13.86 -18.69 -15.91
N ALA A 6 14.85 -18.30 -15.11
CA ALA A 6 14.62 -17.92 -13.72
C ALA A 6 13.67 -16.70 -13.65
N PRO A 7 12.75 -16.65 -12.67
CA PRO A 7 11.91 -15.48 -12.48
C PRO A 7 12.76 -14.35 -11.91
N GLN A 8 12.40 -13.11 -12.25
CA GLN A 8 12.98 -11.96 -11.57
C GLN A 8 12.54 -11.96 -10.10
N ALA A 9 13.41 -11.49 -9.22
CA ALA A 9 13.06 -11.31 -7.82
C ALA A 9 11.92 -10.28 -7.71
N PRO A 10 10.77 -10.62 -7.12
CA PRO A 10 9.65 -9.70 -7.03
C PRO A 10 9.94 -8.56 -6.04
N LYS A 11 9.29 -7.43 -6.30
CA LYS A 11 9.04 -6.38 -5.30
C LYS A 11 7.53 -6.29 -5.14
N LEU A 12 7.06 -6.33 -3.90
CA LEU A 12 5.65 -6.28 -3.58
C LEU A 12 5.35 -5.02 -2.80
N ILE A 13 4.13 -4.50 -2.93
CA ILE A 13 3.67 -3.32 -2.21
C ILE A 13 2.32 -3.62 -1.55
N ASN A 14 2.08 -2.97 -0.43
CA ASN A 14 0.78 -2.96 0.24
C ASN A 14 0.47 -1.54 0.69
N THR A 15 -0.81 -1.17 0.61
CA THR A 15 -1.36 -0.05 1.36
C THR A 15 -2.77 -0.41 1.80
N CYS A 16 -3.04 -0.33 3.09
CA CYS A 16 -4.38 -0.48 3.65
C CYS A 16 -4.85 0.88 4.15
N TYR A 17 -5.90 1.42 3.54
CA TYR A 17 -6.59 2.61 4.00
C TYR A 17 -7.75 2.25 4.93
N SER A 18 -7.98 3.09 5.94
CA SER A 18 -9.14 3.03 6.83
C SER A 18 -9.81 4.40 6.92
N LEU A 19 -11.11 4.46 6.65
CA LEU A 19 -11.93 5.65 6.91
C LEU A 19 -12.45 5.60 8.35
N VAL A 20 -11.96 6.49 9.19
CA VAL A 20 -12.43 6.65 10.58
C VAL A 20 -13.71 7.49 10.62
N ALA A 21 -13.81 8.47 9.71
CA ALA A 21 -14.99 9.28 9.42
C ALA A 21 -15.00 9.61 7.92
N PRO A 22 -16.10 10.13 7.35
CA PRO A 22 -16.20 10.39 5.91
C PRO A 22 -15.06 11.22 5.31
N ASP A 23 -14.50 12.14 6.09
CA ASP A 23 -13.40 13.02 5.71
C ASP A 23 -12.14 12.80 6.57
N TYR A 24 -12.01 11.66 7.25
CA TYR A 24 -10.87 11.32 8.10
C TYR A 24 -10.35 9.92 7.76
N GLY A 25 -9.28 9.86 6.97
CA GLY A 25 -8.58 8.63 6.62
C GLY A 25 -7.28 8.46 7.41
N ILE A 26 -6.89 7.21 7.59
CA ILE A 26 -5.55 6.77 7.99
C ILE A 26 -5.10 5.63 7.07
N SER A 27 -3.81 5.34 7.06
CA SER A 27 -3.21 4.31 6.22
C SER A 27 -2.04 3.63 6.92
N ILE A 28 -1.78 2.41 6.48
CA ILE A 28 -0.51 1.71 6.66
C ILE A 28 -0.01 1.28 5.28
N ALA A 29 1.28 1.45 5.01
CA ALA A 29 1.90 1.09 3.75
C ALA A 29 3.20 0.30 3.99
N GLY A 30 3.56 -0.55 3.03
CA GLY A 30 4.79 -1.34 3.07
C GLY A 30 5.28 -1.71 1.69
N VAL A 31 6.60 -1.80 1.54
CA VAL A 31 7.28 -2.33 0.35
C VAL A 31 8.11 -3.54 0.78
N TYR A 32 7.96 -4.66 0.09
CA TYR A 32 8.52 -5.94 0.49
C TYR A 32 9.44 -6.52 -0.58
N HIS A 33 10.44 -7.27 -0.13
CA HIS A 33 11.34 -8.05 -0.99
C HIS A 33 11.64 -9.42 -0.38
N PRO A 34 11.96 -10.43 -1.21
CA PRO A 34 12.42 -11.71 -0.71
C PRO A 34 13.75 -11.57 0.03
N SER A 35 13.81 -12.06 1.26
CA SER A 35 15.02 -12.19 2.07
C SER A 35 14.94 -13.44 2.93
N ALA A 36 15.98 -14.28 2.88
CA ALA A 36 16.05 -15.53 3.66
C ALA A 36 14.81 -16.44 3.55
N GLY A 37 14.17 -16.51 2.38
CA GLY A 37 12.98 -17.34 2.15
C GLY A 37 11.66 -16.73 2.64
N LEU A 38 11.68 -15.49 3.16
CA LEU A 38 10.51 -14.73 3.59
C LEU A 38 10.35 -13.46 2.74
N LEU A 39 9.21 -12.79 2.87
CA LEU A 39 9.04 -11.41 2.43
C LEU A 39 9.36 -10.49 3.60
N THR A 40 10.33 -9.61 3.41
CA THR A 40 10.78 -8.65 4.42
C THR A 40 10.55 -7.23 3.93
N GLU A 41 10.18 -6.32 4.84
CA GLU A 41 10.04 -4.90 4.50
C GLU A 41 11.38 -4.31 4.05
N VAL A 42 11.29 -3.38 3.11
CA VAL A 42 12.38 -2.47 2.77
C VAL A 42 12.40 -1.39 3.86
N GLU A 43 13.52 -1.32 4.60
CA GLU A 43 13.75 -0.34 5.66
C GLU A 43 13.38 1.09 5.20
N GLY A 44 12.53 1.77 5.97
CA GLY A 44 12.11 3.15 5.71
C GLY A 44 11.16 3.37 4.52
N ALA A 45 10.74 2.32 3.81
CA ALA A 45 9.86 2.44 2.64
C ALA A 45 8.36 2.45 2.98
N GLY A 46 7.99 2.05 4.20
CA GLY A 46 6.61 1.93 4.67
C GLY A 46 6.32 2.78 5.90
N GLY A 47 5.27 2.38 6.63
CA GLY A 47 4.88 2.98 7.90
C GLY A 47 3.37 3.20 8.01
N VAL A 48 2.97 3.72 9.16
CA VAL A 48 1.60 4.16 9.45
C VAL A 48 1.52 5.68 9.35
N SER A 49 0.32 6.21 9.11
CA SER A 49 0.11 7.65 9.16
C SER A 49 0.58 8.23 10.49
N SER A 50 1.37 9.31 10.43
CA SER A 50 1.90 9.97 11.64
C SER A 50 0.78 10.37 12.59
N LEU A 51 0.89 10.05 13.88
CA LEU A 51 -0.12 10.40 14.89
C LEU A 51 -0.35 11.91 15.00
N GLY A 52 0.71 12.71 14.78
CA GLY A 52 0.66 14.18 14.83
C GLY A 52 0.30 14.85 13.50
N ALA A 53 -0.15 14.09 12.49
CA ALA A 53 -0.49 14.66 11.19
C ALA A 53 -1.63 15.70 11.30
N PRO A 54 -1.55 16.81 10.55
CA PRO A 54 -2.59 17.83 10.57
C PRO A 54 -3.90 17.32 9.98
N ARG A 55 -5.01 17.96 10.34
CA ARG A 55 -6.36 17.59 9.88
C ARG A 55 -6.47 17.49 8.35
N ALA A 56 -5.79 18.38 7.62
CA ALA A 56 -5.76 18.39 6.16
C ALA A 56 -5.20 17.08 5.58
N GLN A 57 -4.19 16.48 6.21
CA GLN A 57 -3.65 15.19 5.78
C GLN A 57 -4.70 14.08 5.91
N ARG A 58 -5.52 14.10 6.97
CA ARG A 58 -6.60 13.11 7.16
C ARG A 58 -7.69 13.22 6.10
N VAL A 59 -8.00 14.43 5.64
CA VAL A 59 -8.94 14.65 4.51
C VAL A 59 -8.35 14.08 3.23
N LEU A 60 -7.06 14.30 2.98
CA LEU A 60 -6.36 13.74 1.83
C LEU A 60 -6.33 12.21 1.88
N GLU A 61 -6.01 11.61 3.04
CA GLU A 61 -6.03 10.15 3.20
C GLU A 61 -7.42 9.55 2.94
N ALA A 62 -8.50 10.23 3.35
CA ALA A 62 -9.85 9.79 3.03
C ALA A 62 -10.14 9.84 1.52
N THR A 63 -9.68 10.90 0.86
CA THR A 63 -9.81 11.07 -0.60
C THR A 63 -9.02 9.98 -1.34
N TYR A 64 -7.78 9.71 -0.90
CA TYR A 64 -6.94 8.67 -1.49
C TYR A 64 -7.49 7.27 -1.27
N ALA A 65 -8.15 7.00 -0.14
CA ALA A 65 -8.81 5.72 0.09
C ALA A 65 -9.88 5.39 -0.96
N GLY A 66 -10.72 6.39 -1.30
CA GLY A 66 -11.73 6.24 -2.35
C GLY A 66 -11.09 6.02 -3.72
N ALA A 67 -10.10 6.86 -4.08
CA ALA A 67 -9.38 6.73 -5.34
C ALA A 67 -8.64 5.38 -5.47
N TRP A 68 -8.07 4.87 -4.37
CA TRP A 68 -7.42 3.56 -4.34
C TRP A 68 -8.40 2.44 -4.64
N PHE A 69 -9.58 2.46 -4.02
CA PHE A 69 -10.62 1.45 -4.25
C PHE A 69 -11.06 1.42 -5.72
N ASP A 70 -11.35 2.59 -6.29
CA ASP A 70 -11.77 2.69 -7.69
C ASP A 70 -10.66 2.19 -8.64
N THR A 71 -9.41 2.57 -8.36
CA THR A 71 -8.26 2.19 -9.19
C THR A 71 -8.00 0.68 -9.13
N ILE A 72 -7.89 0.10 -7.93
CA ILE A 72 -7.49 -1.31 -7.79
C ILE A 72 -8.59 -2.25 -8.29
N THR A 73 -9.86 -1.90 -8.11
CA THR A 73 -10.96 -2.72 -8.63
C THR A 73 -11.03 -2.66 -10.14
N HIS A 74 -10.80 -1.50 -10.74
CA HIS A 74 -10.70 -1.37 -12.19
C HIS A 74 -9.52 -2.19 -12.73
N GLU A 75 -8.33 -2.09 -12.16
CA GLU A 75 -7.15 -2.84 -12.62
C GLU A 75 -7.30 -4.36 -12.56
N VAL A 76 -8.06 -4.86 -11.59
CA VAL A 76 -8.23 -6.31 -11.38
C VAL A 76 -9.38 -6.89 -12.21
N PHE A 77 -10.44 -6.12 -12.45
CA PHE A 77 -11.70 -6.65 -12.96
C PHE A 77 -12.21 -6.06 -14.30
N ALA A 78 -11.63 -4.96 -14.78
CA ALA A 78 -11.99 -4.36 -16.07
C ALA A 78 -11.00 -4.76 -17.18
#